data_AF-A0A163JVQ6-F1
#
_entry.id   AF-A0A163JVQ6-F1
#
_cell.length_a   1.000
_cell.length_b   1.000
_cell.length_c   1.000
_cell.angle_alpha   90.00
_cell.angle_beta   90.00
_cell.angle_gamma   90.00
#
_symmetry.space_group_name_H-M   'P 1'
#
loop_
_entity.id
_entity.type
_entity.pdbx_description
1 polymer ?
#
loop_
_entity_poly.entity_id
_entity_poly.type
_entity_poly.pdbx_seq_one_letter_code
_entity_poly.pdbx_strand_id
1 'polypeptide(L)'
;MSSHYLYLCTLLCILGFPLTQGVAPPVLSQQVLSPHSGAAPQHGRFLHLTDIHIDDHYRVGATITSFCHRDPKKHKKKKARKGKLAGHWGAPATDCDASPHMVYHSIDWIAQQWKDKIDFVVWTGDNARHDTEPGKIRRSGKEILGYNVKILLALQQAFRRSDNSSIPLVPCLGNNDVHPHNKLTGPLGKKDNTQLVVYSEIWSDLIPRAQVTSFRHGGYFAVNVAPGIRVLSLNTLYFFNSNDAVGRCDDYGGPGWDHLQWLQQQLEQARSERVKVYIMGHVPPTTKTFKHDCLHEYTRLSLDYPDVIQAHLYGHANLDHFQILHRTRSHSNDDDDDDDDAITFGSSNVGRRLHRQYQKSLKRYNGTADLVVIHVAPPLLPVYNPTFRINEYNADHTSPGFGMWMKYTQWYSDLAYWNEKYTHDKTTRPTFEIEYATDDDYEMSDLSVQSWLDLARLFVQKSPAAQSMWSHYLQNMVVQT
;
A
#
# COMPACT_ATOMS: atom_id res chain seq x y z
N MET A 1 15.97 -61.55 50.97
CA MET A 1 15.46 -62.93 51.03
C MET A 1 15.18 -63.37 49.60
N SER A 2 15.81 -64.47 49.22
CA SER A 2 15.91 -65.06 47.89
C SER A 2 14.58 -65.63 47.37
N SER A 3 14.38 -65.63 46.05
CA SER A 3 14.45 -66.87 45.24
C SER A 3 14.08 -66.65 43.77
N HIS A 4 15.06 -66.97 42.93
CA HIS A 4 15.03 -67.53 41.58
C HIS A 4 14.03 -68.71 41.40
N TYR A 5 13.65 -69.30 40.26
CA TYR A 5 13.89 -69.27 38.79
C TYR A 5 12.72 -70.10 38.20
N LEU A 6 12.20 -69.82 37.00
CA LEU A 6 12.12 -70.84 35.93
C LEU A 6 11.69 -70.24 34.57
N TYR A 7 12.48 -70.61 33.56
CA TYR A 7 12.31 -70.35 32.14
C TYR A 7 11.18 -71.20 31.54
N LEU A 8 10.50 -70.68 30.52
CA LEU A 8 10.13 -71.49 29.36
C LEU A 8 10.15 -70.62 28.10
N CYS A 9 11.10 -70.92 27.22
CA CYS A 9 11.16 -70.47 25.82
C CYS A 9 10.15 -71.26 25.00
N THR A 10 9.37 -70.57 24.14
CA THR A 10 8.90 -71.13 22.88
C THR A 10 9.01 -70.09 21.76
N LEU A 11 9.52 -70.58 20.65
CA LEU A 11 10.00 -69.92 19.43
C LEU A 11 8.92 -69.22 18.58
N LEU A 12 9.44 -68.40 17.64
CA LEU A 12 8.93 -68.06 16.30
C LEU A 12 7.87 -66.95 16.18
N CYS A 13 8.31 -65.76 15.76
CA CYS A 13 8.30 -65.40 14.33
C CYS A 13 8.93 -64.01 14.12
N ILE A 14 9.98 -63.98 13.29
CA ILE A 14 10.59 -62.76 12.76
C ILE A 14 9.71 -62.28 11.62
N LEU A 15 9.10 -61.11 11.75
CA LEU A 15 8.65 -60.31 10.62
C LEU A 15 9.17 -58.89 10.82
N GLY A 16 10.13 -58.53 9.96
CA GLY A 16 10.70 -57.20 9.91
C GLY A 16 9.65 -56.19 9.47
N PHE A 17 9.52 -55.10 10.23
CA PHE A 17 8.82 -53.91 9.77
C PHE A 17 9.75 -53.14 8.83
N PRO A 18 9.33 -52.82 7.59
CA PRO A 18 10.11 -51.95 6.74
C PRO A 18 10.03 -50.52 7.28
N LEU A 19 11.18 -49.84 7.30
CA LEU A 19 11.28 -48.39 7.43
C LEU A 19 10.46 -47.75 6.32
N THR A 20 9.27 -47.23 6.65
CA THR A 20 8.51 -46.37 5.76
C THR A 20 9.20 -45.01 5.72
N GLN A 21 9.92 -44.75 4.62
CA GLN A 21 10.31 -43.40 4.24
C GLN A 21 9.06 -42.53 4.18
N GLY A 22 9.05 -41.43 4.93
CA GLY A 22 8.00 -40.43 4.88
C GLY A 22 7.97 -39.79 3.48
N VAL A 23 7.00 -40.21 2.67
CA VAL A 23 6.65 -39.53 1.43
C VAL A 23 6.08 -38.17 1.80
N ALA A 24 6.76 -37.10 1.38
CA ALA A 24 6.25 -35.74 1.49
C ALA A 24 4.84 -35.66 0.87
N PRO A 25 3.89 -34.93 1.47
CA PRO A 25 2.56 -34.79 0.89
C PRO A 25 2.68 -34.20 -0.52
N PRO A 26 1.86 -34.66 -1.49
CA PRO A 26 1.93 -34.15 -2.84
C PRO A 26 1.62 -32.66 -2.81
N VAL A 27 2.57 -31.87 -3.32
CA VAL A 27 2.36 -30.46 -3.66
C VAL A 27 1.12 -30.42 -4.54
N LEU A 28 0.03 -29.82 -4.03
CA LEU A 28 -1.14 -29.54 -4.84
C LEU A 28 -0.67 -28.57 -5.92
N SER A 29 -0.40 -29.10 -7.11
CA SER A 29 -0.13 -28.30 -8.30
C SER A 29 -1.36 -27.40 -8.48
N GLN A 30 -1.20 -26.13 -8.13
CA GLN A 30 -2.15 -25.11 -8.56
C GLN A 30 -2.13 -25.19 -10.08
N GLN A 31 -3.29 -25.53 -10.65
CA GLN A 31 -3.45 -25.45 -12.09
C GLN A 31 -3.05 -24.05 -12.52
N VAL A 32 -1.93 -23.98 -13.24
CA VAL A 32 -1.60 -22.83 -14.08
C VAL A 32 -2.88 -22.54 -14.84
N LEU A 33 -3.46 -21.35 -14.63
CA LEU A 33 -4.61 -20.88 -15.38
C LEU A 33 -4.21 -20.96 -16.86
N SER A 34 -4.61 -22.04 -17.52
CA SER A 34 -4.54 -22.15 -18.97
C SER A 34 -5.44 -21.03 -19.48
N PRO A 35 -4.99 -20.20 -20.44
CA PRO A 35 -5.80 -19.10 -20.94
C PRO A 35 -7.09 -19.69 -21.49
N HIS A 36 -8.17 -19.59 -20.71
CA HIS A 36 -9.49 -19.94 -21.18
C HIS A 36 -9.80 -18.99 -22.32
N SER A 37 -10.09 -19.55 -23.50
CA SER A 37 -10.71 -18.84 -24.61
C SER A 37 -12.02 -18.23 -24.11
N GLY A 38 -11.96 -16.99 -23.62
CA GLY A 38 -13.03 -16.32 -22.89
C GLY A 38 -12.57 -15.39 -21.76
N ALA A 39 -11.27 -15.39 -21.38
CA ALA A 39 -10.74 -14.39 -20.46
C ALA A 39 -10.72 -13.00 -21.12
N ALA A 40 -11.12 -11.97 -20.36
CA ALA A 40 -11.04 -10.58 -20.80
C ALA A 40 -9.60 -10.25 -21.26
N PRO A 41 -9.41 -9.41 -22.29
CA PRO A 41 -8.09 -8.99 -22.73
C PRO A 41 -7.29 -8.40 -21.57
N GLN A 42 -6.05 -8.87 -21.38
CA GLN A 42 -5.12 -8.28 -20.42
C GLN A 42 -4.68 -6.91 -20.97
N HIS A 43 -5.06 -5.83 -20.29
CA HIS A 43 -4.83 -4.46 -20.73
C HIS A 43 -3.40 -3.98 -20.48
N GLY A 44 -2.68 -4.60 -19.54
CA GLY A 44 -1.38 -4.09 -19.09
C GLY A 44 -1.52 -2.85 -18.22
N ARG A 45 -2.64 -2.69 -17.50
CA ARG A 45 -2.92 -1.49 -16.69
C ARG A 45 -3.55 -1.80 -15.35
N PHE A 46 -3.23 -1.01 -14.33
CA PHE A 46 -3.87 -1.12 -13.02
C PHE A 46 -4.05 0.23 -12.34
N LEU A 47 -5.08 0.32 -11.50
CA LEU A 47 -5.38 1.49 -10.69
C LEU A 47 -4.72 1.37 -9.31
N HIS A 48 -4.13 2.46 -8.81
CA HIS A 48 -3.69 2.57 -7.41
C HIS A 48 -4.49 3.66 -6.69
N LEU A 49 -5.19 3.27 -5.63
CA LEU A 49 -5.87 4.13 -4.66
C LEU A 49 -5.22 4.00 -3.28
N THR A 50 -5.13 5.08 -2.53
CA THR A 50 -4.63 5.06 -1.15
C THR A 50 -5.22 6.19 -0.35
N ASP A 51 -5.23 6.07 0.98
CA ASP A 51 -5.51 7.15 1.93
C ASP A 51 -6.81 7.88 1.53
N ILE A 52 -7.94 7.22 1.75
CA ILE A 52 -9.26 7.72 1.37
C ILE A 52 -9.85 8.61 2.46
N HIS A 53 -9.62 8.24 3.72
CA HIS A 53 -10.01 9.01 4.91
C HIS A 53 -11.43 9.59 4.86
N ILE A 54 -12.43 8.77 4.55
CA ILE A 54 -13.83 9.21 4.55
C ILE A 54 -14.27 9.61 5.96
N ASP A 55 -14.90 10.77 6.07
CA ASP A 55 -15.41 11.32 7.32
C ASP A 55 -16.92 11.60 7.27
N ASP A 56 -17.71 10.76 7.94
CA ASP A 56 -19.16 10.97 8.07
C ASP A 56 -19.51 12.19 8.95
N HIS A 57 -18.56 12.72 9.70
CA HIS A 57 -18.74 13.93 10.49
C HIS A 57 -18.45 15.20 9.69
N TYR A 58 -17.93 15.09 8.46
CA TYR A 58 -17.69 16.21 7.57
C TYR A 58 -18.99 16.96 7.30
N ARG A 59 -18.97 18.28 7.49
CA ARG A 59 -20.13 19.15 7.25
C ARG A 59 -19.77 20.29 6.33
N VAL A 60 -20.50 20.38 5.22
CA VAL A 60 -20.41 21.53 4.30
C VAL A 60 -20.69 22.82 5.07
N GLY A 61 -19.78 23.81 4.93
CA GLY A 61 -19.85 25.09 5.63
C GLY A 61 -19.37 25.08 7.09
N ALA A 62 -18.89 23.96 7.62
CA ALA A 62 -18.25 23.89 8.93
C ALA A 62 -16.91 24.61 8.97
N THR A 63 -16.41 24.91 10.17
CA THR A 63 -15.09 25.53 10.33
C THR A 63 -13.96 24.53 10.09
N ILE A 64 -12.95 24.93 9.33
CA ILE A 64 -11.74 24.12 9.12
C ILE A 64 -11.03 23.82 10.45
N THR A 65 -10.99 24.77 11.39
CA THR A 65 -10.37 24.59 12.71
C THR A 65 -11.14 23.61 13.63
N SER A 66 -12.28 23.10 13.20
CA SER A 66 -12.98 22.00 13.86
C SER A 66 -12.89 20.71 13.05
N PHE A 67 -11.88 20.59 12.17
CA PHE A 67 -11.73 19.47 11.26
C PHE A 67 -12.99 19.26 10.41
N CYS A 68 -13.64 20.35 10.01
CA CYS A 68 -14.89 20.33 9.25
C CYS A 68 -16.10 19.67 9.96
N HIS A 69 -16.05 19.46 11.28
CA HIS A 69 -17.16 18.81 12.02
C HIS A 69 -18.24 19.76 12.57
N ARG A 70 -17.98 21.07 12.66
CA ARG A 70 -18.89 22.02 13.34
C ARG A 70 -19.11 23.34 12.63
N ASP A 71 -20.36 23.78 12.70
CA ASP A 71 -20.78 25.08 12.21
C ASP A 71 -20.04 26.26 12.86
N PRO A 72 -19.78 27.35 12.10
CA PRO A 72 -19.34 28.60 12.67
C PRO A 72 -20.38 29.21 13.62
N LYS A 73 -19.94 29.78 14.74
CA LYS A 73 -20.81 30.50 15.68
C LYS A 73 -21.55 31.66 14.97
N LYS A 74 -22.80 31.96 15.36
CA LYS A 74 -23.67 32.97 14.71
C LYS A 74 -23.01 34.33 14.45
N HIS A 75 -22.21 34.85 15.38
CA HIS A 75 -21.48 36.12 15.20
C HIS A 75 -20.32 36.03 14.20
N LYS A 76 -19.74 34.83 14.00
CA LYS A 76 -18.71 34.57 12.99
C LYS A 76 -19.30 34.27 11.60
N LYS A 77 -20.58 33.84 11.51
CA LYS A 77 -21.29 33.67 10.23
C LYS A 77 -21.30 34.97 9.41
N LYS A 78 -21.45 36.13 10.05
CA LYS A 78 -21.37 37.46 9.39
C LYS A 78 -19.97 37.85 8.91
N LYS A 79 -18.91 37.20 9.43
CA LYS A 79 -17.50 37.44 9.07
C LYS A 79 -16.91 36.28 8.26
N ALA A 80 -17.74 35.54 7.52
CA ALA A 80 -17.26 34.45 6.68
C ALA A 80 -16.16 34.98 5.74
N ARG A 81 -14.92 34.53 5.94
CA ARG A 81 -13.79 34.84 5.08
C ARG A 81 -13.63 33.68 4.09
N LYS A 82 -13.37 33.98 2.82
CA LYS A 82 -13.01 33.01 1.78
C LYS A 82 -11.91 32.08 2.32
N GLY A 83 -12.06 30.76 2.15
CA GLY A 83 -11.07 29.76 2.59
C GLY A 83 -11.08 29.37 4.07
N LYS A 84 -12.10 29.74 4.87
CA LYS A 84 -12.20 29.33 6.30
C LYS A 84 -13.25 28.26 6.61
N LEU A 85 -14.07 27.92 5.63
CA LEU A 85 -15.19 26.99 5.78
C LEU A 85 -15.06 25.84 4.79
N ALA A 86 -15.55 24.67 5.21
CA ALA A 86 -15.62 23.44 4.45
C ALA A 86 -16.43 23.61 3.16
N GLY A 87 -15.88 23.19 2.02
CA GLY A 87 -16.60 23.13 0.75
C GLY A 87 -17.59 21.98 0.68
N HIS A 88 -18.26 21.81 -0.48
CA HIS A 88 -19.12 20.65 -0.71
C HIS A 88 -18.29 19.41 -1.04
N TRP A 89 -17.29 19.58 -1.91
CA TRP A 89 -16.41 18.53 -2.38
C TRP A 89 -15.20 18.30 -1.47
N GLY A 90 -14.96 19.17 -0.48
CA GLY A 90 -13.81 19.05 0.41
C GLY A 90 -13.24 20.40 0.79
N ALA A 91 -12.13 20.36 1.52
CA ALA A 91 -11.38 21.54 1.96
C ALA A 91 -9.88 21.29 1.68
N PRO A 92 -9.39 21.57 0.45
CA PRO A 92 -8.01 21.29 0.08
C PRO A 92 -7.03 22.14 0.90
N ALA A 93 -5.83 21.61 1.13
CA ALA A 93 -4.77 22.20 1.95
C ALA A 93 -5.20 22.47 3.41
N THR A 94 -5.99 21.57 3.99
CA THR A 94 -6.43 21.65 5.39
C THR A 94 -6.36 20.31 6.12
N ASP A 95 -6.53 20.33 7.45
CA ASP A 95 -6.58 19.11 8.27
C ASP A 95 -7.94 18.40 8.24
N CYS A 96 -8.89 18.82 7.38
CA CYS A 96 -10.19 18.15 7.29
C CYS A 96 -10.06 16.85 6.49
N ASP A 97 -10.61 15.77 7.04
CA ASP A 97 -10.76 14.51 6.31
C ASP A 97 -11.76 14.60 5.15
N ALA A 98 -11.86 13.53 4.35
CA ALA A 98 -12.54 13.54 3.07
C ALA A 98 -14.07 13.69 3.20
N SER A 99 -14.63 14.64 2.43
CA SER A 99 -16.08 14.75 2.26
C SER A 99 -16.62 13.47 1.60
N PRO A 100 -17.65 12.81 2.17
CA PRO A 100 -18.28 11.65 1.55
C PRO A 100 -18.76 11.92 0.12
N HIS A 101 -19.16 13.17 -0.19
CA HIS A 101 -19.56 13.57 -1.54
C HIS A 101 -18.44 13.35 -2.55
N MET A 102 -17.21 13.73 -2.21
CA MET A 102 -16.07 13.57 -3.12
C MET A 102 -15.58 12.14 -3.18
N VAL A 103 -15.59 11.40 -2.06
CA VAL A 103 -15.17 9.98 -2.05
C VAL A 103 -16.04 9.14 -2.98
N TYR A 104 -17.37 9.19 -2.81
CA TYR A 104 -18.27 8.40 -3.67
C TYR A 104 -18.24 8.85 -5.12
N HIS A 105 -18.22 10.17 -5.37
CA HIS A 105 -18.10 10.72 -6.71
C HIS A 105 -16.81 10.29 -7.40
N SER A 106 -15.69 10.28 -6.69
CA SER A 106 -14.39 9.87 -7.25
C SER A 106 -14.39 8.41 -7.63
N ILE A 107 -14.88 7.52 -6.74
CA ILE A 107 -14.99 6.08 -7.03
C ILE A 107 -15.84 5.84 -8.29
N ASP A 108 -17.02 6.47 -8.37
CA ASP A 108 -17.92 6.33 -9.52
C ASP A 108 -17.30 6.86 -10.81
N TRP A 109 -16.69 8.06 -10.76
CA TRP A 109 -16.07 8.68 -11.93
C TRP A 109 -14.89 7.85 -12.43
N ILE A 110 -13.99 7.42 -11.54
CA ILE A 110 -12.81 6.61 -11.90
C ILE A 110 -13.28 5.31 -12.55
N ALA A 111 -14.25 4.61 -11.95
CA ALA A 111 -14.76 3.37 -12.51
C ALA A 111 -15.42 3.58 -13.88
N GLN A 112 -16.21 4.64 -14.07
CA GLN A 112 -16.79 4.99 -15.38
C GLN A 112 -15.72 5.20 -16.46
N GLN A 113 -14.57 5.78 -16.11
CA GLN A 113 -13.50 6.04 -17.07
C GLN A 113 -12.58 4.84 -17.32
N TRP A 114 -12.36 3.99 -16.31
CA TRP A 114 -11.22 3.06 -16.29
C TRP A 114 -11.56 1.58 -16.13
N LYS A 115 -12.75 1.20 -15.64
CA LYS A 115 -13.05 -0.21 -15.29
C LYS A 115 -12.88 -1.19 -16.47
N ASP A 116 -13.13 -0.74 -17.68
CA ASP A 116 -13.00 -1.55 -18.90
C ASP A 116 -11.63 -1.37 -19.60
N LYS A 117 -10.65 -0.77 -18.90
CA LYS A 117 -9.31 -0.45 -19.40
C LYS A 117 -8.19 -0.88 -18.44
N ILE A 118 -8.53 -1.52 -17.32
CA ILE A 118 -7.60 -1.98 -16.29
C ILE A 118 -7.84 -3.45 -15.97
N ASP A 119 -6.76 -4.09 -15.53
CA ASP A 119 -6.75 -5.50 -15.14
C ASP A 119 -7.12 -5.69 -13.67
N PHE A 120 -6.65 -4.79 -12.80
CA PHE A 120 -6.87 -4.86 -11.36
C PHE A 120 -6.75 -3.49 -10.66
N VAL A 121 -7.15 -3.44 -9.39
CA VAL A 121 -7.00 -2.28 -8.51
C VAL A 121 -6.17 -2.69 -7.29
N VAL A 122 -5.14 -1.92 -6.96
CA VAL A 122 -4.47 -1.96 -5.66
C VAL A 122 -4.96 -0.81 -4.80
N TRP A 123 -5.31 -1.10 -3.56
CA TRP A 123 -5.91 -0.16 -2.63
C TRP A 123 -5.18 -0.23 -1.29
N THR A 124 -4.26 0.72 -1.06
CA THR A 124 -3.32 0.64 0.07
C THR A 124 -3.87 1.19 1.40
N GLY A 125 -5.18 1.03 1.64
CA GLY A 125 -5.80 1.27 2.95
C GLY A 125 -6.01 2.73 3.34
N ASP A 126 -6.20 2.94 4.65
CA ASP A 126 -6.56 4.20 5.33
C ASP A 126 -7.90 4.77 4.86
N ASN A 127 -8.94 3.98 5.12
CA ASN A 127 -10.32 4.35 4.81
C ASN A 127 -10.94 5.23 5.86
N ALA A 128 -10.68 4.89 7.13
CA ALA A 128 -11.22 5.64 8.23
C ALA A 128 -10.54 7.02 8.30
N ARG A 129 -11.35 8.06 8.55
CA ARG A 129 -10.85 9.37 8.97
C ARG A 129 -9.81 9.28 10.08
N HIS A 130 -9.03 10.32 10.25
CA HIS A 130 -8.18 10.48 11.41
C HIS A 130 -9.03 10.66 12.69
N ASP A 131 -8.49 10.32 13.86
CA ASP A 131 -9.15 10.65 15.15
C ASP A 131 -8.95 12.13 15.48
N THR A 132 -9.41 12.99 14.58
CA THR A 132 -9.32 14.44 14.72
C THR A 132 -10.33 14.93 15.73
N GLU A 133 -9.95 16.00 16.42
CA GLU A 133 -10.68 16.54 17.55
C GLU A 133 -10.84 15.64 18.79
N PRO A 134 -9.72 15.25 19.43
CA PRO A 134 -9.71 14.45 20.64
C PRO A 134 -10.62 15.01 21.74
N GLY A 135 -11.40 14.12 22.35
CA GLY A 135 -12.30 14.45 23.46
C GLY A 135 -13.65 15.05 23.06
N LYS A 136 -13.92 15.24 21.77
CA LYS A 136 -15.23 15.69 21.27
C LYS A 136 -15.86 14.70 20.31
N ILE A 137 -15.14 14.28 19.27
CA ILE A 137 -15.62 13.30 18.29
C ILE A 137 -14.56 12.20 18.19
N ARG A 138 -14.69 11.19 19.04
CA ARG A 138 -13.74 10.07 19.10
C ARG A 138 -14.05 9.05 18.02
N ARG A 139 -13.02 8.64 17.30
CA ARG A 139 -13.06 7.53 16.35
C ARG A 139 -13.10 6.19 17.07
N SER A 140 -14.16 5.42 16.82
CA SER A 140 -14.36 4.12 17.47
C SER A 140 -14.06 2.94 16.54
N GLY A 141 -13.76 1.77 17.09
CA GLY A 141 -13.62 0.53 16.31
C GLY A 141 -14.83 0.23 15.41
N LYS A 142 -16.05 0.49 15.91
CA LYS A 142 -17.29 0.32 15.11
C LYS A 142 -17.34 1.27 13.91
N GLU A 143 -16.91 2.51 14.10
CA GLU A 143 -16.87 3.51 13.04
C GLU A 143 -15.85 3.13 11.96
N ILE A 144 -14.66 2.67 12.37
CA ILE A 144 -13.59 2.22 11.48
C ILE A 144 -14.04 1.06 10.59
N LEU A 145 -14.65 0.03 11.19
CA LEU A 145 -15.21 -1.09 10.44
C LEU A 145 -16.33 -0.63 9.50
N GLY A 146 -17.16 0.32 9.94
CA GLY A 146 -18.20 0.93 9.11
C GLY A 146 -17.64 1.63 7.87
N TYR A 147 -16.56 2.40 8.00
CA TYR A 147 -15.88 3.01 6.86
C TYR A 147 -15.30 1.96 5.90
N ASN A 148 -14.65 0.92 6.44
CA ASN A 148 -14.10 -0.16 5.62
C ASN A 148 -15.17 -0.91 4.82
N VAL A 149 -16.33 -1.19 5.42
CA VAL A 149 -17.49 -1.77 4.72
C VAL A 149 -18.02 -0.80 3.65
N LYS A 150 -18.17 0.49 3.97
CA LYS A 150 -18.66 1.51 3.01
C LYS A 150 -17.80 1.60 1.77
N ILE A 151 -16.48 1.71 1.94
CA ILE A 151 -15.57 1.83 0.80
C ILE A 151 -15.50 0.53 0.01
N LEU A 152 -15.45 -0.62 0.68
CA LEU A 152 -15.52 -1.92 0.00
C LEU A 152 -16.75 -2.00 -0.91
N LEU A 153 -17.94 -1.72 -0.38
CA LEU A 153 -19.19 -1.81 -1.13
C LEU A 153 -19.20 -0.84 -2.31
N ALA A 154 -18.72 0.39 -2.11
CA ALA A 154 -18.62 1.37 -3.19
C ALA A 154 -17.67 0.89 -4.31
N LEU A 155 -16.48 0.39 -3.96
CA LEU A 155 -15.52 -0.14 -4.93
C LEU A 155 -16.04 -1.38 -5.66
N GLN A 156 -16.62 -2.36 -4.93
CA GLN A 156 -17.19 -3.57 -5.54
C GLN A 156 -18.35 -3.24 -6.48
N GLN A 157 -19.20 -2.27 -6.11
CA GLN A 157 -20.29 -1.83 -6.96
C GLN A 157 -19.77 -1.13 -8.23
N ALA A 158 -18.84 -0.19 -8.07
CA ALA A 158 -18.35 0.63 -9.17
C ALA A 158 -17.50 -0.17 -10.18
N PHE A 159 -16.64 -1.06 -9.69
CA PHE A 159 -15.73 -1.89 -10.51
C PHE A 159 -16.32 -3.26 -10.90
N ARG A 160 -17.66 -3.37 -10.91
CA ARG A 160 -18.35 -4.48 -11.55
C ARG A 160 -18.49 -4.21 -13.05
N ARG A 161 -18.07 -5.17 -13.86
CA ARG A 161 -18.21 -5.11 -15.33
C ARG A 161 -19.64 -5.41 -15.76
N SER A 162 -19.97 -5.06 -17.01
CA SER A 162 -21.30 -5.22 -17.59
C SER A 162 -21.76 -6.69 -17.69
N ASP A 163 -20.80 -7.61 -17.83
CA ASP A 163 -21.01 -9.07 -17.81
C ASP A 163 -21.12 -9.65 -16.39
N ASN A 164 -21.23 -8.77 -15.38
CA ASN A 164 -21.34 -9.11 -13.98
C ASN A 164 -20.05 -9.66 -13.35
N SER A 165 -18.94 -9.74 -14.10
CA SER A 165 -17.62 -10.08 -13.57
C SER A 165 -17.03 -8.94 -12.75
N SER A 166 -16.16 -9.27 -11.80
CA SER A 166 -15.49 -8.28 -10.94
C SER A 166 -14.06 -8.05 -11.42
N ILE A 167 -13.60 -6.81 -11.31
CA ILE A 167 -12.16 -6.50 -11.35
C ILE A 167 -11.55 -6.94 -10.01
N PRO A 168 -10.41 -7.64 -9.99
CA PRO A 168 -9.68 -7.92 -8.76
C PRO A 168 -9.38 -6.62 -8.01
N LEU A 169 -9.89 -6.52 -6.78
CA LEU A 169 -9.59 -5.45 -5.83
C LEU A 169 -8.68 -6.01 -4.75
N VAL A 170 -7.47 -5.47 -4.60
CA VAL A 170 -6.50 -5.93 -3.62
C VAL A 170 -6.30 -4.86 -2.54
N PRO A 171 -6.93 -5.00 -1.35
CA PRO A 171 -6.72 -4.11 -0.22
C PRO A 171 -5.44 -4.45 0.57
N CYS A 172 -4.92 -3.48 1.31
CA CYS A 172 -4.14 -3.74 2.54
C CYS A 172 -4.68 -2.90 3.70
N LEU A 173 -4.33 -3.26 4.94
CA LEU A 173 -4.70 -2.48 6.12
C LEU A 173 -3.83 -1.23 6.25
N GLY A 174 -4.47 -0.08 6.42
CA GLY A 174 -3.81 1.13 6.86
C GLY A 174 -3.76 1.29 8.38
N ASN A 175 -2.99 2.27 8.87
CA ASN A 175 -2.82 2.48 10.31
C ASN A 175 -4.00 3.19 10.97
N ASN A 176 -4.87 3.83 10.17
CA ASN A 176 -6.19 4.28 10.58
C ASN A 176 -7.27 3.21 10.43
N ASP A 177 -7.01 2.07 9.78
CA ASP A 177 -7.98 0.97 9.69
C ASP A 177 -7.99 0.03 10.91
N VAL A 178 -7.16 0.31 11.91
CA VAL A 178 -7.12 -0.50 13.14
C VAL A 178 -7.50 0.31 14.37
N HIS A 179 -7.99 -0.39 15.40
CA HIS A 179 -8.33 0.20 16.68
C HIS A 179 -7.64 -0.55 17.84
N PRO A 180 -6.92 0.16 18.73
CA PRO A 180 -6.58 1.59 18.70
C PRO A 180 -5.68 1.97 17.50
N HIS A 181 -5.59 3.26 17.18
CA HIS A 181 -4.74 3.78 16.09
C HIS A 181 -3.31 3.23 16.17
N ASN A 182 -2.77 2.79 15.03
CA ASN A 182 -1.46 2.12 14.86
C ASN A 182 -1.30 0.76 15.56
N LYS A 183 -2.19 0.37 16.48
CA LYS A 183 -2.00 -0.78 17.37
C LYS A 183 -2.73 -2.00 16.85
N LEU A 184 -1.99 -2.86 16.16
CA LEU A 184 -2.45 -4.19 15.76
C LEU A 184 -1.54 -5.25 16.36
N THR A 185 -2.10 -6.13 17.19
CA THR A 185 -1.38 -7.29 17.72
C THR A 185 -1.36 -8.43 16.72
N GLY A 186 -0.42 -9.36 16.88
CA GLY A 186 -0.50 -10.66 16.21
C GLY A 186 -1.44 -11.65 16.91
N PRO A 187 -1.40 -12.94 16.51
CA PRO A 187 -2.12 -13.99 17.19
C PRO A 187 -1.59 -14.22 18.60
N LEU A 188 -2.46 -14.62 19.52
CA LEU A 188 -2.11 -14.96 20.91
C LEU A 188 -2.20 -16.48 21.10
N GLY A 189 -1.04 -17.14 21.00
CA GLY A 189 -0.97 -18.60 20.97
C GLY A 189 -1.70 -19.14 19.74
N LYS A 190 -2.76 -19.94 19.94
CA LYS A 190 -3.58 -20.51 18.85
C LYS A 190 -4.79 -19.64 18.46
N LYS A 191 -4.93 -18.44 19.03
CA LYS A 191 -6.08 -17.57 18.79
C LYS A 191 -5.70 -16.44 17.83
N ASP A 192 -6.44 -16.35 16.73
CA ASP A 192 -6.35 -15.25 15.78
C ASP A 192 -6.64 -13.88 16.44
N ASN A 193 -6.11 -12.81 15.85
CA ASN A 193 -6.50 -11.46 16.22
C ASN A 193 -7.97 -11.20 15.82
N THR A 194 -8.80 -10.74 16.77
CA THR A 194 -10.23 -10.54 16.54
C THR A 194 -10.56 -9.51 15.46
N GLN A 195 -9.75 -8.46 15.28
CA GLN A 195 -9.92 -7.50 14.20
C GLN A 195 -9.67 -8.17 12.84
N LEU A 196 -8.62 -8.98 12.72
CA LEU A 196 -8.33 -9.72 11.49
C LEU A 196 -9.40 -10.76 11.16
N VAL A 197 -10.01 -11.38 12.17
CA VAL A 197 -11.18 -12.24 11.98
C VAL A 197 -12.33 -11.46 11.32
N VAL A 198 -12.66 -10.28 11.85
CA VAL A 198 -13.72 -9.44 11.26
C VAL A 198 -13.36 -8.97 9.86
N TYR A 199 -12.11 -8.55 9.62
CA TYR A 199 -11.67 -8.19 8.28
C TYR A 199 -11.72 -9.38 7.31
N SER A 200 -11.51 -10.62 7.77
CA SER A 200 -11.64 -11.80 6.91
C SER A 200 -13.07 -12.05 6.45
N GLU A 201 -14.05 -11.55 7.20
CA GLU A 201 -15.47 -11.56 6.82
C GLU A 201 -15.80 -10.39 5.90
N ILE A 202 -15.30 -9.18 6.20
CA ILE A 202 -15.50 -7.99 5.36
C ILE A 202 -14.89 -8.23 3.97
N TRP A 203 -13.68 -8.79 3.88
CA TRP A 203 -12.95 -9.02 2.63
C TRP A 203 -13.08 -10.44 2.09
N SER A 204 -14.14 -11.18 2.44
CA SER A 204 -14.31 -12.58 2.07
C SER A 204 -14.24 -12.84 0.55
N ASP A 205 -14.73 -11.87 -0.24
CA ASP A 205 -14.75 -11.96 -1.70
C ASP A 205 -13.43 -11.49 -2.35
N LEU A 206 -12.56 -10.84 -1.58
CA LEU A 206 -11.29 -10.28 -2.07
C LEU A 206 -10.09 -11.17 -1.74
N ILE A 207 -10.18 -11.96 -0.65
CA ILE A 207 -9.10 -12.84 -0.20
C ILE A 207 -9.30 -14.22 -0.85
N PRO A 208 -8.34 -14.70 -1.66
CA PRO A 208 -8.43 -16.05 -2.21
C PRO A 208 -8.54 -17.09 -1.10
N ARG A 209 -9.38 -18.12 -1.30
CA ARG A 209 -9.66 -19.15 -0.28
C ARG A 209 -8.39 -19.79 0.32
N ALA A 210 -7.36 -20.00 -0.50
CA ALA A 210 -6.07 -20.56 -0.06
C ALA A 210 -5.27 -19.63 0.87
N GLN A 211 -5.59 -18.33 0.89
CA GLN A 211 -4.87 -17.30 1.63
C GLN A 211 -5.62 -16.85 2.90
N VAL A 212 -6.84 -17.33 3.12
CA VAL A 212 -7.65 -16.96 4.31
C VAL A 212 -6.92 -17.28 5.62
N THR A 213 -6.20 -18.41 5.68
CA THR A 213 -5.42 -18.76 6.89
C THR A 213 -4.30 -17.76 7.15
N SER A 214 -3.51 -17.41 6.13
CA SER A 214 -2.44 -16.40 6.24
C SER A 214 -3.02 -15.03 6.62
N PHE A 215 -4.15 -14.66 6.04
CA PHE A 215 -4.83 -13.41 6.35
C PHE A 215 -5.32 -13.37 7.80
N ARG A 216 -5.92 -14.44 8.31
CA ARG A 216 -6.37 -14.48 9.71
C ARG A 216 -5.20 -14.51 10.69
N HIS A 217 -4.09 -15.14 10.29
CA HIS A 217 -2.86 -15.17 11.09
C HIS A 217 -2.23 -13.79 11.21
N GLY A 218 -2.11 -13.03 10.12
CA GLY A 218 -1.35 -11.78 10.15
C GLY A 218 -1.82 -10.64 9.24
N GLY A 219 -2.97 -10.75 8.57
CA GLY A 219 -3.56 -9.68 7.77
C GLY A 219 -2.86 -9.46 6.42
N TYR A 220 -2.02 -10.38 6.00
CA TYR A 220 -1.31 -10.37 4.72
C TYR A 220 -1.75 -11.55 3.84
N PHE A 221 -1.74 -11.36 2.53
CA PHE A 221 -2.22 -12.36 1.57
C PHE A 221 -1.71 -12.08 0.15
N ALA A 222 -1.77 -13.09 -0.72
CA ALA A 222 -1.39 -13.00 -2.12
C ALA A 222 -2.60 -13.15 -3.05
N VAL A 223 -2.62 -12.41 -4.16
CA VAL A 223 -3.69 -12.49 -5.18
C VAL A 223 -3.06 -12.58 -6.57
N ASN A 224 -3.44 -13.59 -7.36
CA ASN A 224 -3.15 -13.62 -8.79
C ASN A 224 -4.16 -12.69 -9.48
N VAL A 225 -3.70 -11.52 -9.93
CA VAL A 225 -4.58 -10.45 -10.42
C VAL A 225 -4.72 -10.42 -11.94
N ALA A 226 -3.75 -10.99 -12.66
CA ALA A 226 -3.78 -11.20 -14.09
C ALA A 226 -2.92 -12.43 -14.44
N PRO A 227 -3.02 -13.01 -15.65
CA PRO A 227 -2.12 -14.09 -16.07
C PRO A 227 -0.65 -13.67 -15.86
N GLY A 228 0.09 -14.45 -15.09
CA GLY A 228 1.51 -14.20 -14.79
C GLY A 228 1.81 -13.08 -13.80
N ILE A 229 0.80 -12.37 -13.26
CA ILE A 229 0.98 -11.25 -12.32
C ILE A 229 0.33 -11.56 -10.96
N ARG A 230 1.12 -11.43 -9.90
CA ARG A 230 0.70 -11.61 -8.51
C ARG A 230 0.93 -10.33 -7.71
N VAL A 231 -0.04 -9.96 -6.88
CA VAL A 231 0.11 -8.91 -5.87
C VAL A 231 0.29 -9.56 -4.50
N LEU A 232 1.31 -9.12 -3.76
CA LEU A 232 1.49 -9.46 -2.34
C LEU A 232 1.03 -8.27 -1.50
N SER A 233 -0.09 -8.43 -0.79
CA SER A 233 -0.63 -7.43 0.12
C SER A 233 -0.03 -7.64 1.51
N LEU A 234 0.84 -6.72 1.91
CA LEU A 234 1.52 -6.76 3.20
C LEU A 234 0.72 -6.05 4.28
N ASN A 235 0.76 -6.59 5.49
CA ASN A 235 0.37 -5.87 6.69
C ASN A 235 1.57 -5.16 7.32
N THR A 236 1.85 -3.94 6.86
CA THR A 236 3.05 -3.20 7.30
C THR A 236 2.97 -2.69 8.74
N LEU A 237 1.82 -2.82 9.42
CA LEU A 237 1.72 -2.52 10.84
C LEU A 237 2.61 -3.40 11.72
N TYR A 238 2.96 -4.61 11.28
CA TYR A 238 3.92 -5.43 12.01
C TYR A 238 5.36 -4.95 11.88
N PHE A 239 5.65 -4.17 10.84
CA PHE A 239 6.97 -3.56 10.65
C PHE A 239 7.01 -2.13 11.20
N PHE A 240 5.87 -1.49 11.39
CA PHE A 240 5.76 -0.08 11.76
C PHE A 240 6.33 0.22 13.17
N ASN A 241 7.18 1.24 13.27
CA ASN A 241 7.77 1.71 14.53
C ASN A 241 6.72 2.20 15.53
N SER A 242 5.66 2.85 15.05
CA SER A 242 4.58 3.37 15.90
C SER A 242 3.58 2.30 16.36
N ASN A 243 3.75 1.04 15.94
CA ASN A 243 3.02 -0.09 16.50
C ASN A 243 3.84 -0.72 17.64
N ASP A 244 3.59 -0.22 18.85
CA ASP A 244 4.18 -0.70 20.10
C ASP A 244 3.55 -2.01 20.63
N ALA A 245 2.52 -2.52 19.94
CA ALA A 245 1.83 -3.75 20.34
C ALA A 245 2.53 -5.03 19.86
N VAL A 246 3.58 -4.91 19.05
CA VAL A 246 4.38 -6.03 18.52
C VAL A 246 5.88 -5.73 18.61
N GLY A 247 6.66 -6.79 18.81
CA GLY A 247 8.12 -6.74 18.98
C GLY A 247 8.90 -6.56 17.68
N ARG A 248 10.12 -7.10 17.68
CA ARG A 248 11.05 -7.02 16.55
C ARG A 248 10.72 -8.06 15.49
N CYS A 249 11.38 -7.95 14.34
CA CYS A 249 11.22 -8.91 13.26
C CYS A 249 12.16 -10.10 13.33
N ASP A 250 13.17 -10.10 14.20
CA ASP A 250 14.08 -11.21 14.49
C ASP A 250 13.66 -12.03 15.73
N ASP A 251 12.52 -11.67 16.35
CA ASP A 251 11.88 -12.44 17.40
C ASP A 251 11.16 -13.66 16.79
N TYR A 252 11.78 -14.83 16.84
CA TYR A 252 11.23 -16.08 16.27
C TYR A 252 9.79 -16.36 16.75
N GLY A 253 8.89 -16.58 15.79
CA GLY A 253 7.46 -16.81 16.03
C GLY A 253 6.67 -15.55 16.41
N GLY A 254 7.32 -14.38 16.40
CA GLY A 254 6.67 -13.09 16.53
C GLY A 254 5.96 -12.68 15.23
N PRO A 255 5.00 -11.73 15.28
CA PRO A 255 4.19 -11.37 14.12
C PRO A 255 5.02 -10.81 12.95
N GLY A 256 6.07 -10.04 13.25
CA GLY A 256 6.99 -9.51 12.26
C GLY A 256 7.84 -10.60 11.60
N TRP A 257 8.38 -11.53 12.39
CA TRP A 257 9.14 -12.68 11.89
C TRP A 257 8.28 -13.56 10.98
N ASP A 258 7.10 -13.98 11.44
CA ASP A 258 6.18 -14.82 10.67
C ASP A 258 5.78 -14.17 9.34
N HIS A 259 5.56 -12.86 9.33
CA HIS A 259 5.23 -12.12 8.12
C HIS A 259 6.40 -12.12 7.11
N LEU A 260 7.65 -11.96 7.56
CA LEU A 260 8.83 -12.03 6.69
C LEU A 260 9.07 -13.45 6.16
N GLN A 261 8.83 -14.48 6.98
CA GLN A 261 8.87 -15.87 6.53
C GLN A 261 7.81 -16.14 5.46
N TRP A 262 6.58 -15.65 5.65
CA TRP A 262 5.54 -15.73 4.64
C TRP A 262 5.93 -15.00 3.35
N LEU A 263 6.49 -13.78 3.45
CA LEU A 263 6.93 -13.00 2.29
C LEU A 263 8.00 -13.77 1.49
N GLN A 264 9.00 -14.33 2.18
CA GLN A 264 10.02 -15.16 1.54
C GLN A 264 9.40 -16.34 0.80
N GLN A 265 8.50 -17.10 1.45
CA GLN A 265 7.82 -18.25 0.83
C GLN A 265 7.02 -17.84 -0.41
N GLN A 266 6.34 -16.70 -0.38
CA GLN A 266 5.59 -16.20 -1.56
C GLN A 266 6.52 -15.81 -2.71
N LEU A 267 7.68 -15.22 -2.43
CA LEU A 267 8.67 -14.87 -3.44
C LEU A 267 9.34 -16.12 -4.06
N GLU A 268 9.68 -17.12 -3.24
CA GLU A 268 10.18 -18.42 -3.69
C GLU A 268 9.16 -19.12 -4.60
N GLN A 269 7.89 -19.15 -4.17
CA GLN A 269 6.81 -19.72 -4.95
C GLN A 269 6.65 -18.96 -6.28
N ALA A 270 6.63 -17.64 -6.25
CA ALA A 270 6.50 -16.82 -7.46
C ALA A 270 7.62 -17.07 -8.48
N ARG A 271 8.88 -17.18 -8.00
CA ARG A 271 10.02 -17.56 -8.85
C ARG A 271 9.82 -18.93 -9.49
N SER A 272 9.39 -19.92 -8.71
CA SER A 272 9.17 -21.29 -9.20
C SER A 272 8.06 -21.38 -10.25
N GLU A 273 7.02 -20.56 -10.08
CA GLU A 273 5.85 -20.47 -10.97
C GLU A 273 6.10 -19.53 -12.16
N ARG A 274 7.26 -18.85 -12.20
CA ARG A 274 7.63 -17.83 -13.20
C ARG A 274 6.61 -16.70 -13.30
N VAL A 275 6.01 -16.31 -12.17
CA VAL A 275 5.10 -15.15 -12.09
C VAL A 275 5.83 -13.93 -11.57
N LYS A 276 5.40 -12.76 -12.03
CA LYS A 276 5.93 -11.47 -11.59
C LYS A 276 5.14 -10.93 -10.41
N VAL A 277 5.82 -10.23 -9.51
CA VAL A 277 5.24 -9.77 -8.25
C VAL A 277 5.24 -8.26 -8.13
N TYR A 278 4.09 -7.72 -7.74
CA TYR A 278 3.94 -6.37 -7.20
C TYR A 278 3.75 -6.48 -5.70
N ILE A 279 4.61 -5.83 -4.92
CA ILE A 279 4.47 -5.76 -3.47
C ILE A 279 3.72 -4.48 -3.13
N MET A 280 2.70 -4.58 -2.27
CA MET A 280 1.99 -3.41 -1.75
C MET A 280 1.87 -3.43 -0.24
N GLY A 281 1.79 -2.26 0.37
CA GLY A 281 1.46 -2.08 1.78
C GLY A 281 1.04 -0.64 2.06
N HIS A 282 0.65 -0.33 3.29
CA HIS A 282 0.24 1.04 3.61
C HIS A 282 1.44 1.92 3.99
N VAL A 283 2.03 1.66 5.16
CA VAL A 283 3.23 2.38 5.64
C VAL A 283 4.45 2.01 4.79
N PRO A 284 5.14 2.98 4.16
CA PRO A 284 6.33 2.71 3.35
C PRO A 284 7.54 2.35 4.22
N PRO A 285 8.43 1.45 3.77
CA PRO A 285 9.66 1.10 4.49
C PRO A 285 10.68 2.25 4.49
N THR A 286 11.08 2.72 5.67
CA THR A 286 12.17 3.69 5.90
C THR A 286 12.82 3.42 7.25
N THR A 287 13.99 4.02 7.53
CA THR A 287 14.60 3.97 8.88
C THR A 287 13.70 4.60 9.94
N LYS A 288 12.86 5.58 9.58
CA LYS A 288 11.93 6.25 10.50
C LYS A 288 10.64 5.47 10.72
N THR A 289 10.14 4.79 9.70
CA THR A 289 8.83 4.12 9.73
C THR A 289 8.94 2.65 10.09
N PHE A 290 9.95 1.91 9.62
CA PHE A 290 10.08 0.49 9.93
C PHE A 290 11.04 0.26 11.09
N LYS A 291 10.75 -0.75 11.91
CA LYS A 291 11.69 -1.28 12.90
C LYS A 291 12.95 -1.76 12.18
N HIS A 292 14.11 -1.52 12.78
CA HIS A 292 15.41 -1.73 12.15
C HIS A 292 15.56 -3.14 11.54
N ASP A 293 15.29 -4.18 12.33
CA ASP A 293 15.42 -5.58 11.89
C ASP A 293 14.42 -5.92 10.77
N CYS A 294 13.21 -5.33 10.83
CA CYS A 294 12.19 -5.49 9.80
C CYS A 294 12.63 -4.85 8.49
N LEU A 295 13.14 -3.62 8.53
CA LEU A 295 13.64 -2.91 7.36
C LEU A 295 14.82 -3.66 6.72
N HIS A 296 15.75 -4.13 7.53
CA HIS A 296 16.90 -4.89 7.08
C HIS A 296 16.47 -6.15 6.32
N GLU A 297 15.61 -6.97 6.93
CA GLU A 297 15.19 -8.23 6.32
C GLU A 297 14.27 -8.03 5.11
N TYR A 298 13.37 -7.05 5.16
CA TYR A 298 12.56 -6.65 4.01
C TYR A 298 13.43 -6.21 2.82
N THR A 299 14.47 -5.40 3.08
CA THR A 299 15.40 -4.95 2.05
C THR A 299 16.21 -6.11 1.49
N ARG A 300 16.68 -7.02 2.34
CA ARG A 300 17.37 -8.25 1.90
C ARG A 300 16.49 -9.08 0.97
N LEU A 301 15.26 -9.40 1.38
CA LEU A 301 14.32 -10.15 0.55
C LEU A 301 14.00 -9.42 -0.76
N SER A 302 13.89 -8.10 -0.74
CA SER A 302 13.65 -7.33 -1.98
C SER A 302 14.84 -7.43 -2.95
N LEU A 303 16.07 -7.41 -2.43
CA LEU A 303 17.32 -7.52 -3.22
C LEU A 303 17.64 -8.95 -3.67
N ASP A 304 17.13 -9.96 -2.97
CA ASP A 304 17.34 -11.37 -3.33
C ASP A 304 16.37 -11.85 -4.44
N TYR A 305 15.33 -11.06 -4.76
CA TYR A 305 14.29 -11.38 -5.75
C TYR A 305 14.06 -10.29 -6.84
N PRO A 306 15.10 -9.67 -7.41
CA PRO A 306 14.95 -8.59 -8.39
C PRO A 306 14.43 -9.09 -9.75
N ASP A 307 14.55 -10.40 -10.02
CA ASP A 307 13.98 -11.07 -11.20
C ASP A 307 12.46 -11.28 -11.09
N VAL A 308 11.92 -11.29 -9.87
CA VAL A 308 10.51 -11.56 -9.57
C VAL A 308 9.75 -10.26 -9.29
N ILE A 309 10.28 -9.42 -8.40
CA ILE A 309 9.61 -8.21 -7.93
C ILE A 309 9.71 -7.11 -8.99
N GLN A 310 8.59 -6.51 -9.36
CA GLN A 310 8.49 -5.48 -10.41
C GLN A 310 8.22 -4.09 -9.83
N ALA A 311 7.57 -3.98 -8.67
CA ALA A 311 7.35 -2.71 -8.00
C ALA A 311 7.00 -2.90 -6.53
N HIS A 312 7.17 -1.80 -5.78
CA HIS A 312 6.85 -1.66 -4.37
C HIS A 312 5.95 -0.43 -4.18
N LEU A 313 4.67 -0.64 -3.85
CA LEU A 313 3.60 0.36 -3.90
C LEU A 313 3.05 0.67 -2.51
N TYR A 314 3.11 1.94 -2.09
CA TYR A 314 2.72 2.40 -0.76
C TYR A 314 1.91 3.70 -0.76
N GLY A 315 1.37 4.06 0.40
CA GLY A 315 0.68 5.33 0.66
C GLY A 315 1.18 5.97 1.96
N HIS A 316 0.26 6.33 2.87
CA HIS A 316 0.52 6.83 4.23
C HIS A 316 1.12 8.23 4.33
N ALA A 317 2.16 8.54 3.55
CA ALA A 317 2.87 9.81 3.66
C ALA A 317 2.09 11.00 3.13
N ASN A 318 0.99 10.75 2.41
CA ASN A 318 0.14 11.76 1.78
C ASN A 318 0.91 12.67 0.79
N LEU A 319 2.03 12.18 0.23
CA LEU A 319 2.93 12.90 -0.67
C LEU A 319 3.38 11.97 -1.80
N ASP A 320 3.46 12.50 -3.03
CA ASP A 320 3.91 11.75 -4.19
C ASP A 320 5.43 11.70 -4.27
N HIS A 321 6.03 10.57 -3.90
CA HIS A 321 7.47 10.43 -3.97
C HIS A 321 7.93 8.99 -4.14
N PHE A 322 9.20 8.85 -4.52
CA PHE A 322 9.94 7.61 -4.37
C PHE A 322 11.09 7.79 -3.39
N GLN A 323 11.67 6.68 -2.97
CA GLN A 323 12.87 6.63 -2.15
C GLN A 323 13.67 5.38 -2.48
N ILE A 324 14.95 5.39 -2.10
CA ILE A 324 15.87 4.29 -2.39
C ILE A 324 16.32 3.65 -1.08
N LEU A 325 16.04 2.36 -0.94
CA LEU A 325 16.60 1.51 0.09
C LEU A 325 17.86 0.82 -0.42
N HIS A 326 18.74 0.50 0.51
CA HIS A 326 20.05 -0.06 0.21
C HIS A 326 20.37 -1.21 1.14
N ARG A 327 21.20 -2.13 0.68
CA ARG A 327 21.79 -3.13 1.57
C ARG A 327 22.64 -2.46 2.64
N THR A 328 22.24 -2.57 3.91
CA THR A 328 23.07 -2.14 5.04
C THR A 328 24.31 -3.04 5.11
N ARG A 329 25.48 -2.52 4.76
CA ARG A 329 26.75 -3.23 4.98
C ARG A 329 27.05 -3.21 6.48
N SER A 330 27.16 -4.38 7.12
CA SER A 330 27.42 -4.47 8.56
C SER A 330 28.69 -3.69 8.94
N HIS A 331 28.62 -2.95 10.05
CA HIS A 331 29.71 -2.18 10.70
C HIS A 331 29.93 -0.70 10.35
N SER A 332 28.99 0.02 9.72
CA SER A 332 28.99 1.48 9.89
C SER A 332 28.16 1.83 11.13
N ASN A 333 28.83 2.15 12.24
CA ASN A 333 28.30 2.97 13.34
C ASN A 333 27.99 4.41 12.87
N ASP A 334 27.56 4.58 11.62
CA ASP A 334 27.13 5.85 11.08
C ASP A 334 25.66 6.02 11.51
N ASP A 335 25.48 6.21 12.80
CA ASP A 335 24.32 6.84 13.44
C ASP A 335 24.22 8.31 12.97
N ASP A 336 24.23 8.54 11.66
CA ASP A 336 23.99 9.84 11.03
C ASP A 336 22.47 9.99 10.70
N ASP A 337 21.62 9.48 11.59
CA ASP A 337 20.17 9.73 11.64
C ASP A 337 19.87 11.02 12.46
N ASP A 338 20.80 11.98 12.47
CA ASP A 338 20.58 13.38 12.88
C ASP A 338 19.68 14.13 11.87
N ASP A 339 18.47 13.64 11.66
CA ASP A 339 17.37 14.46 11.17
C ASP A 339 16.27 14.39 12.23
N ASP A 340 16.53 15.05 13.37
CA ASP A 340 15.61 15.38 14.47
C ASP A 340 14.57 16.43 14.03
N ASP A 341 14.08 16.31 12.80
CA ASP A 341 12.88 16.98 12.34
C ASP A 341 11.72 16.03 12.63
N ALA A 342 10.95 16.37 13.68
CA ALA A 342 9.59 15.88 13.88
C ALA A 342 8.85 15.85 12.53
N ILE A 343 7.90 14.91 12.39
CA ILE A 343 6.98 14.81 11.25
C ILE A 343 6.12 16.07 11.19
N THR A 344 6.73 17.18 10.78
CA THR A 344 6.07 18.37 10.30
C THR A 344 5.87 18.09 8.83
N PHE A 345 4.61 17.90 8.43
CA PHE A 345 4.15 17.64 7.07
C PHE A 345 4.40 18.84 6.13
N GLY A 346 5.65 19.30 6.06
CA GLY A 346 6.12 20.28 5.09
C GLY A 346 6.86 19.54 3.98
N SER A 347 6.33 19.58 2.76
CA SER A 347 6.95 18.99 1.58
C SER A 347 8.39 19.44 1.35
N SER A 348 8.73 20.66 1.73
CA SER A 348 10.10 21.20 1.65
C SER A 348 11.12 20.40 2.48
N ASN A 349 10.72 19.90 3.66
CA ASN A 349 11.59 19.09 4.52
C ASN A 349 11.76 17.67 3.94
N VAL A 350 10.68 17.08 3.42
CA VAL A 350 10.72 15.78 2.74
C VAL A 350 11.61 15.85 1.50
N GLY A 351 11.44 16.89 0.68
CA GLY A 351 12.26 17.11 -0.51
C GLY A 351 13.76 17.22 -0.18
N ARG A 352 14.11 18.01 0.85
CA ARG A 352 15.51 18.13 1.29
C ARG A 352 16.09 16.78 1.74
N ARG A 353 15.32 15.99 2.49
CA ARG A 353 15.72 14.66 2.95
C ARG A 353 15.94 13.70 1.77
N LEU A 354 15.01 13.67 0.81
CA LEU A 354 15.14 12.84 -0.40
C LEU A 354 16.36 13.23 -1.24
N HIS A 355 16.57 14.54 -1.44
CA HIS A 355 17.75 15.03 -2.17
C HIS A 355 19.06 14.56 -1.53
N ARG A 356 19.16 14.65 -0.20
CA ARG A 356 20.31 14.10 0.56
C ARG A 356 20.42 12.58 0.42
N GLN A 357 19.31 11.86 0.49
CA GLN A 357 19.28 10.40 0.30
C GLN A 357 19.82 10.01 -1.08
N TYR A 358 19.37 10.67 -2.15
CA TYR A 358 19.85 10.42 -3.51
C TYR A 358 21.34 10.69 -3.64
N GLN A 359 21.84 11.80 -3.10
CA GLN A 359 23.28 12.10 -3.07
C GLN A 359 24.10 11.02 -2.35
N LYS A 360 23.63 10.56 -1.18
CA LYS A 360 24.31 9.49 -0.41
C LYS A 360 24.31 8.17 -1.20
N SER A 361 23.17 7.81 -1.79
CA SER A 361 22.97 6.60 -2.61
C SER A 361 23.95 6.54 -3.77
N LEU A 362 24.01 7.61 -4.56
CA LEU A 362 24.85 7.70 -5.76
C LEU A 362 26.36 7.74 -5.48
N LYS A 363 26.76 8.10 -4.25
CA LYS A 363 28.16 8.05 -3.81
C LYS A 363 28.58 6.66 -3.34
N ARG A 364 27.67 5.91 -2.72
CA ARG A 364 27.98 4.67 -2.00
C ARG A 364 27.81 3.42 -2.88
N TYR A 365 26.93 3.46 -3.88
CA TYR A 365 26.59 2.31 -4.71
C TYR A 365 26.85 2.60 -6.19
N ASN A 366 27.38 1.60 -6.89
CA ASN A 366 27.59 1.64 -8.33
C ASN A 366 26.62 0.66 -9.00
N GLY A 367 25.71 1.18 -9.83
CA GLY A 367 24.63 0.40 -10.44
C GLY A 367 23.45 0.13 -9.49
N THR A 368 22.66 -0.88 -9.81
CA THR A 368 21.34 -1.15 -9.19
C THR A 368 21.29 -2.40 -8.31
N ALA A 369 22.35 -3.20 -8.27
CA ALA A 369 22.35 -4.52 -7.63
C ALA A 369 22.08 -4.50 -6.12
N ASP A 370 22.39 -3.40 -5.45
CA ASP A 370 22.19 -3.21 -4.01
C ASP A 370 21.04 -2.23 -3.70
N LEU A 371 20.22 -1.89 -4.69
CA LEU A 371 19.19 -0.84 -4.60
C LEU A 371 17.78 -1.39 -4.74
N VAL A 372 16.88 -0.89 -3.90
CA VAL A 372 15.43 -1.11 -4.03
C VAL A 372 14.74 0.23 -4.09
N VAL A 373 13.83 0.42 -5.05
CA VAL A 373 13.04 1.64 -5.17
C VAL A 373 11.65 1.39 -4.59
N ILE A 374 11.22 2.32 -3.73
CA ILE A 374 9.94 2.28 -3.03
C ILE A 374 9.12 3.47 -3.49
N HIS A 375 7.88 3.23 -3.90
CA HIS A 375 6.97 4.26 -4.40
C HIS A 375 5.86 4.54 -3.40
N VAL A 376 5.60 5.82 -3.19
CA VAL A 376 4.55 6.32 -2.31
C VAL A 376 3.61 7.18 -3.14
N ALA A 377 2.37 6.74 -3.27
CA ALA A 377 1.34 7.48 -3.98
C ALA A 377 0.73 8.58 -3.09
N PRO A 378 0.33 9.72 -3.68
CA PRO A 378 -0.45 10.73 -2.97
C PRO A 378 -1.87 10.21 -2.65
N PRO A 379 -2.56 10.83 -1.68
CA PRO A 379 -3.83 10.31 -1.17
C PRO A 379 -4.98 10.61 -2.13
N LEU A 380 -6.06 9.83 -2.07
CA LEU A 380 -7.31 10.22 -2.70
C LEU A 380 -7.88 11.46 -2.02
N LEU A 381 -7.73 11.62 -0.70
CA LEU A 381 -8.03 12.81 0.13
C LEU A 381 -7.41 12.53 1.54
N PRO A 382 -6.92 13.52 2.32
CA PRO A 382 -7.60 14.81 2.51
C PRO A 382 -6.75 16.08 2.33
N VAL A 383 -5.42 15.98 2.42
CA VAL A 383 -4.56 17.14 2.63
C VAL A 383 -4.46 17.98 1.36
N TYR A 384 -4.31 17.34 0.21
CA TYR A 384 -4.15 18.01 -1.09
C TYR A 384 -5.38 17.80 -1.97
N ASN A 385 -5.29 18.19 -3.25
CA ASN A 385 -6.36 17.88 -4.18
C ASN A 385 -6.50 16.35 -4.35
N PRO A 386 -7.73 15.85 -4.57
CA PRO A 386 -7.98 14.43 -4.71
C PRO A 386 -7.22 13.83 -5.87
N THR A 387 -6.64 12.65 -5.66
CA THR A 387 -5.83 12.00 -6.68
C THR A 387 -6.03 10.50 -6.83
N PHE A 388 -5.60 9.97 -7.97
CA PHE A 388 -5.38 8.54 -8.16
C PHE A 388 -4.33 8.32 -9.25
N ARG A 389 -3.79 7.11 -9.34
CA ARG A 389 -2.76 6.76 -10.32
C ARG A 389 -3.21 5.62 -11.22
N ILE A 390 -3.04 5.81 -12.53
CA ILE A 390 -3.12 4.71 -13.50
C ILE A 390 -1.72 4.30 -13.85
N ASN A 391 -1.45 3.02 -13.69
CA ASN A 391 -0.16 2.41 -13.89
C ASN A 391 -0.21 1.50 -15.11
N GLU A 392 0.86 1.45 -15.89
CA GLU A 392 0.98 0.57 -17.05
C GLU A 392 2.16 -0.39 -16.87
N TYR A 393 1.95 -1.66 -17.20
CA TYR A 393 2.95 -2.70 -17.15
C TYR A 393 2.98 -3.49 -18.47
N ASN A 394 4.13 -4.09 -18.76
CA ASN A 394 4.29 -4.88 -19.96
C ASN A 394 3.52 -6.21 -19.86
N ALA A 395 2.39 -6.32 -20.56
CA ALA A 395 1.56 -7.53 -20.60
C ALA A 395 1.94 -8.52 -21.71
N ASP A 396 2.98 -8.26 -22.51
CA ASP A 396 3.45 -9.18 -23.53
C ASP A 396 4.25 -10.34 -22.90
N HIS A 397 3.61 -11.49 -22.78
CA HIS A 397 4.18 -12.73 -22.23
C HIS A 397 5.40 -13.25 -23.00
N THR A 398 5.60 -12.80 -24.25
CA THR A 398 6.77 -13.16 -25.06
C THR A 398 7.96 -12.23 -24.84
N SER A 399 7.72 -11.06 -24.24
CA SER A 399 8.74 -10.07 -23.97
C SER A 399 9.62 -10.48 -22.78
N PRO A 400 10.95 -10.30 -22.86
CA PRO A 400 11.82 -10.48 -21.68
C PRO A 400 11.47 -9.50 -20.55
N GLY A 401 10.80 -8.39 -20.87
CA GLY A 401 10.32 -7.40 -19.91
C GLY A 401 8.89 -7.66 -19.41
N PHE A 402 8.31 -8.86 -19.61
CA PHE A 402 6.97 -9.17 -19.11
C PHE A 402 6.83 -8.84 -17.61
N GLY A 403 5.72 -8.15 -17.28
CA GLY A 403 5.40 -7.67 -15.94
C GLY A 403 6.19 -6.44 -15.50
N MET A 404 7.14 -5.93 -16.27
CA MET A 404 7.87 -4.71 -15.92
C MET A 404 6.93 -3.52 -15.85
N TRP A 405 7.06 -2.72 -14.79
CA TRP A 405 6.31 -1.49 -14.64
C TRP A 405 6.90 -0.43 -15.60
N MET A 406 6.06 0.07 -16.50
CA MET A 406 6.51 0.88 -17.63
C MET A 406 6.30 2.37 -17.39
N LYS A 407 5.14 2.76 -16.87
CA LYS A 407 4.86 4.16 -16.54
C LYS A 407 3.68 4.28 -15.59
N TYR A 408 3.48 5.49 -15.10
CA TYR A 408 2.21 5.86 -14.53
C TYR A 408 1.80 7.27 -14.94
N THR A 409 0.49 7.50 -14.92
CA THR A 409 -0.13 8.81 -15.08
C THR A 409 -0.82 9.17 -13.77
N GLN A 410 -0.43 10.32 -13.22
CA GLN A 410 -1.02 10.88 -12.01
C GLN A 410 -2.22 11.74 -12.40
N TRP A 411 -3.36 11.52 -11.76
CA TRP A 411 -4.58 12.28 -11.99
C TRP A 411 -4.93 13.07 -10.74
N TYR A 412 -5.50 14.26 -10.91
CA TYR A 412 -5.98 15.09 -9.82
C TYR A 412 -7.29 15.80 -10.17
N SER A 413 -7.96 16.37 -9.16
CA SER A 413 -9.16 17.19 -9.33
C SER A 413 -9.07 18.47 -8.49
N ASP A 414 -9.17 19.65 -9.10
CA ASP A 414 -9.08 20.92 -8.38
C ASP A 414 -10.33 21.21 -7.53
N LEU A 415 -10.23 20.97 -6.21
CA LEU A 415 -11.33 21.22 -5.29
C LEU A 415 -11.65 22.70 -5.11
N ALA A 416 -10.67 23.60 -5.24
CA ALA A 416 -10.93 25.03 -5.13
C ALA A 416 -11.84 25.47 -6.28
N TYR A 417 -11.51 25.05 -7.50
CA TYR A 417 -12.32 25.27 -8.69
C TYR A 417 -13.72 24.63 -8.56
N TRP A 418 -13.80 23.34 -8.21
CA TRP A 418 -15.08 22.63 -8.17
C TRP A 418 -16.00 23.12 -7.06
N ASN A 419 -15.46 23.51 -5.92
CA ASN A 419 -16.25 24.16 -4.88
C ASN A 419 -16.78 25.52 -5.34
N GLU A 420 -15.97 26.34 -6.03
CA GLU A 420 -16.43 27.60 -6.59
C GLU A 420 -17.54 27.41 -7.64
N LYS A 421 -17.38 26.44 -8.55
CA LYS A 421 -18.44 26.08 -9.53
C LYS A 421 -19.72 25.63 -8.85
N TYR A 422 -19.62 24.78 -7.83
CA TYR A 422 -20.77 24.29 -7.10
C TYR A 422 -21.58 25.42 -6.41
N THR A 423 -20.95 26.54 -6.04
CA THR A 423 -21.68 27.68 -5.48
C THR A 423 -22.58 28.38 -6.50
N HIS A 424 -22.24 28.30 -7.79
CA HIS A 424 -23.00 28.90 -8.89
C HIS A 424 -23.99 27.90 -9.52
N ASP A 425 -23.60 26.63 -9.65
CA ASP A 425 -24.41 25.56 -10.21
C ASP A 425 -24.21 24.26 -9.43
N LYS A 426 -25.23 23.86 -8.66
CA LYS A 426 -25.22 22.65 -7.83
C LYS A 426 -25.29 21.34 -8.63
N THR A 427 -25.45 21.41 -9.96
CA THR A 427 -25.50 20.23 -10.83
C THR A 427 -24.12 19.86 -11.40
N THR A 428 -23.19 20.82 -11.47
CA THR A 428 -21.80 20.52 -11.87
C THR A 428 -21.13 19.54 -10.90
N ARG A 429 -20.28 18.67 -11.47
CA ARG A 429 -19.60 17.59 -10.77
C ARG A 429 -18.10 17.62 -11.10
N PRO A 430 -17.22 17.29 -10.15
CA PRO A 430 -15.79 17.22 -10.39
C PRO A 430 -15.42 16.29 -11.54
N THR A 431 -14.41 16.67 -12.31
CA THR A 431 -13.69 15.75 -13.20
C THR A 431 -12.25 15.67 -12.76
N PHE A 432 -11.57 14.60 -13.15
CA PHE A 432 -10.13 14.51 -12.99
C PHE A 432 -9.42 14.82 -14.29
N GLU A 433 -8.27 15.46 -14.18
CA GLU A 433 -7.36 15.76 -15.26
C GLU A 433 -5.97 15.19 -14.96
N ILE A 434 -5.16 15.05 -16.01
CA ILE A 434 -3.79 14.56 -15.87
C ILE A 434 -2.99 15.65 -15.17
N GLU A 435 -2.35 15.28 -14.07
CA GLU A 435 -1.38 16.14 -13.38
C GLU A 435 -0.03 16.08 -14.09
N TYR A 436 0.47 14.86 -14.29
CA TYR A 436 1.71 14.55 -14.98
C TYR A 436 1.75 13.06 -15.36
N ALA A 437 2.65 12.69 -16.26
CA ALA A 437 3.00 11.31 -16.58
C ALA A 437 4.53 11.13 -16.56
N THR A 438 5.00 9.96 -16.10
CA THR A 438 6.45 9.74 -15.94
C THR A 438 7.22 9.76 -17.26
N ASP A 439 6.61 9.34 -18.35
CA ASP A 439 7.21 9.33 -19.69
C ASP A 439 7.23 10.72 -20.32
N ASP A 440 6.19 11.52 -20.13
CA ASP A 440 6.09 12.85 -20.72
C ASP A 440 6.86 13.91 -19.91
N ASP A 441 6.75 13.89 -18.57
CA ASP A 441 7.27 14.95 -17.70
C ASP A 441 8.67 14.63 -17.14
N TYR A 442 9.03 13.35 -17.02
CA TYR A 442 10.34 12.91 -16.52
C TYR A 442 11.19 12.14 -17.56
N GLU A 443 10.69 12.01 -18.80
CA GLU A 443 11.38 11.32 -19.91
C GLU A 443 11.75 9.86 -19.58
N MET A 444 10.95 9.18 -18.76
CA MET A 444 11.21 7.80 -18.33
C MET A 444 10.50 6.80 -19.25
N SER A 445 11.26 5.98 -19.97
CA SER A 445 10.72 4.93 -20.86
C SER A 445 10.20 3.69 -20.12
N ASP A 446 10.70 3.46 -18.91
CA ASP A 446 10.25 2.42 -17.98
C ASP A 446 10.44 2.90 -16.54
N LEU A 447 9.88 2.16 -15.58
CA LEU A 447 10.01 2.44 -14.14
C LEU A 447 10.92 1.42 -13.44
N SER A 448 11.93 0.93 -14.14
CA SER A 448 12.96 0.06 -13.55
C SER A 448 13.77 0.79 -12.48
N VAL A 449 14.45 0.02 -11.62
CA VAL A 449 15.38 0.57 -10.62
C VAL A 449 16.45 1.46 -11.27
N GLN A 450 16.88 1.14 -12.50
CA GLN A 450 17.86 1.92 -13.23
C GLN A 450 17.29 3.29 -13.63
N SER A 451 16.09 3.33 -14.20
CA SER A 451 15.44 4.59 -14.62
C SER A 451 15.21 5.53 -13.44
N TRP A 452 14.77 5.00 -12.29
CA TRP A 452 14.65 5.80 -11.06
C TRP A 452 16.00 6.29 -10.52
N LEU A 453 17.05 5.48 -10.61
CA LEU A 453 18.40 5.88 -10.24
C LEU A 453 18.94 6.99 -11.16
N ASP A 454 18.62 6.92 -12.46
CA ASP A 454 19.00 7.93 -13.44
C ASP A 454 18.27 9.26 -13.19
N LEU A 455 16.98 9.22 -12.87
CA LEU A 455 16.21 10.39 -12.43
C LEU A 455 16.77 10.98 -11.13
N ALA A 456 17.08 10.14 -10.13
CA ALA A 456 17.73 10.57 -8.90
C ALA A 456 19.11 11.20 -9.17
N ARG A 457 19.87 10.68 -10.15
CA ARG A 457 21.15 11.26 -10.59
C ARG A 457 20.94 12.61 -11.24
N LEU A 458 19.88 12.78 -12.04
CA LEU A 458 19.53 14.07 -12.61
C LEU A 458 19.23 15.10 -11.51
N PHE A 459 18.40 14.76 -10.52
CA PHE A 459 18.03 15.68 -9.43
C PHE A 459 19.20 16.24 -8.62
N VAL A 460 20.29 15.48 -8.48
CA VAL A 460 21.45 15.91 -7.67
C VAL A 460 22.52 16.65 -8.47
N GLN A 461 22.36 16.77 -9.79
CA GLN A 461 23.27 17.55 -10.62
C GLN A 461 23.11 19.05 -10.36
N LYS A 462 24.18 19.80 -10.64
CA LYS A 462 24.23 21.26 -10.45
C LYS A 462 23.84 22.07 -11.70
N SER A 463 23.37 21.41 -12.77
CA SER A 463 22.98 22.09 -14.01
C SER A 463 21.64 22.84 -13.84
N PRO A 464 21.40 23.93 -14.58
CA PRO A 464 20.11 24.61 -14.56
C PRO A 464 18.93 23.69 -14.93
N ALA A 465 19.12 22.78 -15.88
CA ALA A 465 18.11 21.80 -16.27
C ALA A 465 17.75 20.84 -15.12
N ALA A 466 18.75 20.33 -14.40
CA ALA A 466 18.55 19.48 -13.22
C ALA A 466 17.79 20.22 -12.10
N GLN A 467 18.14 21.49 -11.85
CA GLN A 467 17.45 22.31 -10.85
C GLN A 467 15.99 22.59 -11.23
N SER A 468 15.72 22.82 -12.51
CA SER A 468 14.36 22.96 -13.04
C SER A 468 13.56 21.67 -12.87
N MET A 469 14.15 20.53 -13.25
CA MET A 469 13.53 19.22 -13.14
C MET A 469 13.23 18.84 -11.69
N TRP A 470 14.17 19.09 -10.77
CA TRP A 470 13.96 18.89 -9.34
C TRP A 470 12.86 19.80 -8.78
N SER A 471 12.82 21.07 -9.20
CA SER A 471 11.77 22.00 -8.77
C SER A 471 10.39 21.57 -9.28
N HIS A 472 10.31 21.06 -10.51
CA HIS A 472 9.08 20.50 -11.08
C HIS A 472 8.64 19.24 -10.31
N TYR A 473 9.55 18.31 -10.02
CA TYR A 473 9.27 17.14 -9.17
C TYR A 473 8.73 17.52 -7.78
N LEU A 474 9.31 18.54 -7.13
CA LEU A 474 8.82 19.03 -5.84
C LEU A 474 7.41 19.62 -5.89
N GLN A 475 7.00 20.18 -7.02
CA GLN A 475 5.62 20.68 -7.21
C GLN A 475 4.64 19.50 -7.30
N ASN A 476 4.99 18.47 -8.07
CA ASN A 476 4.15 17.27 -8.21
C ASN A 476 4.07 16.48 -6.89
N MET A 477 5.10 16.56 -6.03
CA MET A 477 5.11 15.88 -4.73
C MET A 477 3.99 16.31 -3.78
N VAL A 478 3.48 17.55 -3.90
CA VAL A 478 2.38 18.06 -3.08
C VAL A 478 1.02 18.00 -3.73
N VAL A 479 0.91 17.48 -4.95
CA VAL A 479 -0.28 17.59 -5.81
C VAL A 479 -0.66 19.06 -6.04
N GLN A 480 -0.96 19.46 -7.27
CA GLN A 480 -1.40 20.84 -7.56
C GLN A 480 -2.58 21.21 -6.65
N THR A 481 -2.43 22.23 -5.79
CA THR A 481 -3.48 22.76 -4.88
C THR A 481 -3.79 24.21 -5.09
#